data_AF-A0A813PFZ8-F1
#
_entry.id   AF-A0A813PFZ8-F1
#
_cell.length_a   1.000
_cell.length_b   1.000
_cell.length_c   1.000
_cell.angle_alpha   90.00
_cell.angle_beta   90.00
_cell.angle_gamma   90.00
#
_symmetry.space_group_name_H-M   'P 1'
#
loop_
_entity.id
_entity.type
_entity.pdbx_description
1 polymer ?
#
loop_
_entity_poly.entity_id
_entity_poly.type
_entity_poly.pdbx_seq_one_letter_code
_entity_poly.pdbx_strand_id
1 'polypeptide(L)'
;MLFIFFITLTIVSAHQRNSFTCPDGSSNYLPVDLPTSWINGSENCFDRDAQRPDLAAFAVNNDTYILRENKCINYEAPFIYLLFSNDTVLLIDSGATVSFVSLPIQQYVETLILHWCLAHKKVREDLSLVVAHTHNHDDHTAGDAQFENKLYTTVVGTSVEEVSKFFQLDNWPNSIGTYSLDNRRQLAVVPIPGHENSSIAFFDCATGLLITGDSLLPGRLYISNFSANVESISRLVNFIESNRLNVTSILGAHIEMTQQNTVDYPRGATHQSKERLLNMSLEQLHQLNNELQQQWKDGFDHRHKAYFDTFILDPKPSELPPLTPGGRVANHGFILLPLDRLGYVWISHKPMFKAPHDFQLVYLASVTNSTVDPLPLPTDITQLSTQFTIEPKESWSLNDLINGNITSFRTKLYAGNFEQGGQYLCDVTITVLRPLLTVVQLNETEVEPYQPLRYSSYLLSNSTVAKDNHIHVFLLHQIRVQPDFDAIVHAIINPMNCTTDIDRSQLNSLLEQNENEWAFHGIDNDIGDRLTRASGLVRAQLLGDIYSTICTMSIIAEIQCTIGPDFFEDCNV
;
A
#
# COMPACT_ATOMS: atom_id res chain seq x y z
N MET A 1 14.03 17.31 -72.57
CA MET A 1 13.35 17.61 -71.29
C MET A 1 14.17 16.94 -70.19
N LEU A 2 15.12 17.68 -69.61
CA LEU A 2 16.09 17.17 -68.64
C LEU A 2 15.57 17.55 -67.24
N PHE A 3 15.12 16.56 -66.45
CA PHE A 3 14.65 16.80 -65.08
C PHE A 3 15.87 16.91 -64.15
N ILE A 4 16.06 18.08 -63.55
CA ILE A 4 17.03 18.32 -62.48
C ILE A 4 16.32 17.99 -61.16
N PHE A 5 16.77 16.94 -60.49
CA PHE A 5 16.36 16.64 -59.11
C PHE A 5 17.13 17.55 -58.15
N PHE A 6 16.43 18.45 -57.47
CA PHE A 6 16.95 19.13 -56.29
C PHE A 6 16.83 18.18 -55.10
N ILE A 7 17.98 17.72 -54.58
CA ILE A 7 18.05 17.06 -53.28
C ILE A 7 18.07 18.17 -52.22
N THR A 8 16.95 18.34 -51.51
CA THR A 8 16.89 19.13 -50.29
C THR A 8 17.54 18.35 -49.16
N LEU A 9 18.74 18.75 -48.77
CA LEU A 9 19.44 18.24 -47.60
C LEU A 9 18.75 18.81 -46.35
N THR A 10 17.85 18.04 -45.73
CA THR A 10 17.33 18.35 -44.40
C THR A 10 18.44 18.12 -43.38
N ILE A 11 19.09 19.21 -42.96
CA ILE A 11 19.97 19.20 -41.79
C ILE A 11 19.06 18.99 -40.58
N VAL A 12 18.99 17.74 -40.09
CA VAL A 12 18.47 17.46 -38.75
C VAL A 12 19.45 18.11 -37.79
N SER A 13 19.07 19.25 -37.24
CA SER A 13 19.83 19.90 -36.18
C SER A 13 19.86 18.95 -35.00
N ALA A 14 21.02 18.34 -34.74
CA ALA A 14 21.24 17.57 -33.54
C ALA A 14 20.93 18.49 -32.35
N HIS A 15 19.83 18.23 -31.65
CA HIS A 15 19.63 18.83 -30.34
C HIS A 15 20.84 18.45 -29.51
N GLN A 16 21.64 19.45 -29.15
CA GLN A 16 22.66 19.34 -28.12
C GLN A 16 21.94 18.86 -26.87
N ARG A 17 21.96 17.55 -26.61
CA ARG A 17 21.60 17.03 -25.30
C ARG A 17 22.65 17.60 -24.36
N ASN A 18 22.25 18.50 -23.47
CA ASN A 18 23.11 18.94 -22.38
C ASN A 18 23.55 17.69 -21.62
N SER A 19 24.82 17.35 -21.71
CA SER A 19 25.40 16.22 -20.98
C SER A 19 25.45 16.58 -19.50
N PHE A 20 24.90 15.72 -18.64
CA PHE A 20 25.08 15.82 -17.20
C PHE A 20 26.43 15.20 -16.82
N THR A 21 27.21 15.90 -16.00
CA THR A 21 28.52 15.43 -15.56
C THR A 21 28.72 15.73 -14.08
N CYS A 22 29.13 14.73 -13.31
CA CYS A 22 29.48 14.93 -11.92
C CYS A 22 30.75 15.80 -11.77
N PRO A 23 30.85 16.65 -10.72
CA PRO A 23 31.95 17.61 -10.57
C PRO A 23 33.35 17.00 -10.58
N ASP A 24 33.54 15.83 -9.97
CA ASP A 24 34.83 15.13 -9.88
C ASP A 24 35.01 14.04 -10.96
N GLY A 25 34.15 14.01 -11.98
CA GLY A 25 34.01 12.87 -12.90
C GLY A 25 33.33 11.67 -12.23
N SER A 26 33.07 10.60 -12.99
CA SER A 26 32.60 9.33 -12.45
C SER A 26 33.75 8.68 -11.66
N SER A 27 33.94 9.09 -10.41
CA SER A 27 34.97 8.44 -9.59
C SER A 27 34.62 6.95 -9.42
N ASN A 28 35.65 6.11 -9.24
CA ASN A 28 35.49 4.66 -9.09
C ASN A 28 34.90 4.34 -7.71
N TYR A 29 33.63 4.69 -7.51
CA TYR A 29 32.88 4.26 -6.33
C TYR A 29 32.74 2.74 -6.36
N LEU A 30 33.03 2.10 -5.24
CA LEU A 30 32.70 0.70 -5.02
C LEU A 30 31.21 0.59 -4.67
N PRO A 31 30.55 -0.54 -5.00
CA PRO A 31 29.22 -0.84 -4.49
C PRO A 31 29.14 -0.66 -2.97
N VAL A 32 28.03 -0.13 -2.47
CA VAL A 32 27.83 0.05 -1.03
C VAL A 32 27.62 -1.30 -0.36
N ASP A 33 28.37 -1.57 0.70
CA ASP A 33 28.20 -2.77 1.54
C ASP A 33 27.06 -2.53 2.53
N LEU A 34 25.82 -2.80 2.09
CA LEU A 34 24.63 -2.63 2.91
C LEU A 34 24.48 -3.76 3.95
N PRO A 35 23.79 -3.51 5.09
CA PRO A 35 23.44 -4.54 6.04
C PRO A 35 22.72 -5.72 5.39
N THR A 36 23.01 -6.93 5.86
CA THR A 36 22.29 -8.14 5.43
C THR A 36 20.91 -8.30 6.08
N SER A 37 20.60 -7.45 7.07
CA SER A 37 19.31 -7.40 7.77
C SER A 37 19.02 -5.99 8.29
N TRP A 38 17.78 -5.54 8.18
CA TRP A 38 17.31 -4.30 8.80
C TRP A 38 16.37 -4.58 9.98
N ILE A 39 15.93 -3.53 10.66
CA ILE A 39 14.82 -3.66 11.60
C ILE A 39 13.55 -3.97 10.80
N ASN A 40 13.00 -5.16 11.02
CA ASN A 40 11.98 -5.77 10.17
C ASN A 40 10.70 -6.09 10.93
N GLY A 41 10.45 -5.39 12.04
CA GLY A 41 9.26 -5.56 12.87
C GLY A 41 9.32 -6.76 13.80
N SER A 42 8.17 -7.36 14.10
CA SER A 42 8.08 -8.52 14.99
C SER A 42 6.73 -9.23 14.93
N GLU A 43 6.72 -10.52 15.27
CA GLU A 43 5.51 -11.35 15.41
C GLU A 43 4.47 -10.73 16.35
N ASN A 44 4.91 -10.04 17.42
CA ASN A 44 4.03 -9.31 18.31
C ASN A 44 4.55 -7.89 18.55
N CYS A 45 4.01 -6.92 17.79
CA CYS A 45 4.34 -5.51 17.95
C CYS A 45 3.80 -4.88 19.25
N PHE A 46 2.95 -5.57 20.01
CA PHE A 46 2.50 -5.12 21.33
C PHE A 46 3.37 -5.59 22.48
N ASP A 47 4.34 -6.48 22.24
CA ASP A 47 5.30 -6.91 23.25
C ASP A 47 6.21 -5.74 23.66
N ARG A 48 6.13 -5.32 24.93
CA ARG A 48 6.93 -4.21 25.46
C ARG A 48 8.29 -4.66 25.98
N ASP A 49 8.50 -5.96 26.18
CA ASP A 49 9.74 -6.52 26.71
C ASP A 49 10.78 -6.75 25.61
N ALA A 50 10.35 -6.80 24.36
CA ALA A 50 11.23 -6.78 23.19
C ALA A 50 11.87 -5.39 23.04
N GLN A 51 13.16 -5.27 23.36
CA GLN A 51 13.95 -4.07 23.03
C GLN A 51 14.00 -3.91 21.51
N ARG A 52 13.22 -2.95 20.99
CA ARG A 52 13.12 -2.67 19.55
C ARG A 52 13.20 -1.15 19.37
N PRO A 53 14.16 -0.61 18.61
CA PRO A 53 14.18 0.80 18.29
C PRO A 53 13.07 1.13 17.28
N ASP A 54 12.51 2.33 17.35
CA ASP A 54 11.50 2.80 16.40
C ASP A 54 12.11 3.12 15.02
N LEU A 55 13.41 3.45 15.01
CA LEU A 55 14.20 3.80 13.83
C LEU A 55 15.60 3.18 13.93
N ALA A 56 16.08 2.58 12.86
CA ALA A 56 17.48 2.18 12.70
C ALA A 56 18.20 3.17 11.80
N ALA A 57 19.47 3.45 12.09
CA ALA A 57 20.34 4.29 11.26
C ALA A 57 21.59 3.51 10.86
N PHE A 58 21.87 3.46 9.56
CA PHE A 58 23.07 2.86 8.99
C PHE A 58 23.92 3.93 8.31
N ALA A 59 25.18 4.06 8.72
CA ALA A 59 26.13 4.96 8.09
C ALA A 59 26.76 4.27 6.86
N VAL A 60 26.38 4.69 5.66
CA VAL A 60 27.01 4.25 4.40
C VAL A 60 28.46 4.71 4.35
N ASN A 61 28.69 5.96 4.74
CA ASN A 61 29.99 6.58 4.95
C ASN A 61 29.84 7.77 5.91
N ASN A 62 30.88 8.59 6.05
CA ASN A 62 30.86 9.73 6.96
C ASN A 62 29.78 10.78 6.63
N ASP A 63 29.32 10.85 5.38
CA ASP A 63 28.44 11.90 4.86
C ASP A 63 27.09 11.36 4.36
N THR A 64 26.79 10.08 4.56
CA THR A 64 25.58 9.45 4.01
C THR A 64 25.02 8.42 4.99
N TYR A 65 23.75 8.57 5.36
CA TYR A 65 23.03 7.64 6.22
C TYR A 65 21.78 7.13 5.52
N ILE A 66 21.44 5.89 5.81
CA ILE A 66 20.15 5.26 5.48
C ILE A 66 19.44 5.00 6.80
N LEU A 67 18.22 5.49 6.93
CA LEU A 67 17.36 5.25 8.07
C LEU A 67 16.25 4.29 7.65
N ARG A 68 15.82 3.41 8.56
CA ARG A 68 14.72 2.47 8.34
C ARG A 68 13.77 2.56 9.51
N GLU A 69 12.51 2.87 9.23
CA GLU A 69 11.45 2.81 10.24
C GLU A 69 11.17 1.36 10.65
N ASN A 70 10.68 1.18 11.88
CA ASN A 70 10.27 -0.12 12.36
C ASN A 70 8.87 -0.48 11.85
N LYS A 71 8.69 -1.67 11.27
CA LYS A 71 7.38 -2.16 10.77
C LYS A 71 6.29 -2.24 11.84
N CYS A 72 6.66 -2.25 13.12
CA CYS A 72 5.70 -2.18 14.21
C CYS A 72 5.08 -0.79 14.42
N ILE A 73 5.72 0.28 13.92
CA ILE A 73 5.18 1.64 13.97
C ILE A 73 4.24 1.87 12.78
N ASN A 74 4.72 1.60 11.57
CA ASN A 74 3.96 1.59 10.34
C ASN A 74 4.45 0.43 9.47
N TYR A 75 3.54 -0.37 8.91
CA TYR A 75 3.91 -1.58 8.17
C TYR A 75 4.72 -1.26 6.89
N GLU A 76 4.57 -0.07 6.30
CA GLU A 76 5.34 0.33 5.11
C GLU A 76 6.84 0.43 5.45
N ALA A 77 7.13 0.95 6.65
CA ALA A 77 8.46 1.09 7.23
C ALA A 77 9.48 1.76 6.28
N PRO A 78 9.19 2.93 5.70
CA PRO A 78 10.03 3.51 4.64
C PRO A 78 11.52 3.60 4.99
N PHE A 79 12.35 3.47 3.95
CA PHE A 79 13.76 3.87 3.98
C PHE A 79 13.88 5.36 3.69
N ILE A 80 14.63 6.06 4.53
CA ILE A 80 14.84 7.51 4.47
C ILE A 80 16.34 7.76 4.29
N TYR A 81 16.71 8.72 3.44
CA TYR A 81 18.12 8.98 3.11
C TYR A 81 18.58 10.33 3.61
N LEU A 82 19.70 10.38 4.33
CA LEU A 82 20.24 11.62 4.89
C LEU A 82 21.65 11.87 4.33
N LEU A 83 21.76 12.91 3.51
CA LEU A 83 22.95 13.26 2.75
C LEU A 83 23.57 14.56 3.27
N PHE A 84 24.81 14.49 3.74
CA PHE A 84 25.54 15.64 4.26
C PHE A 84 26.43 16.30 3.20
N SER A 85 26.53 17.62 3.27
CA SER A 85 27.53 18.44 2.59
C SER A 85 28.09 19.49 3.56
N ASN A 86 28.99 20.35 3.10
CA ASN A 86 29.47 21.45 3.93
C ASN A 86 28.40 22.49 4.26
N ASP A 87 27.42 22.71 3.41
CA ASP A 87 26.49 23.85 3.53
C ASP A 87 25.04 23.38 3.71
N THR A 88 24.71 22.21 3.16
CA THR A 88 23.34 21.68 3.11
C THR A 88 23.31 20.21 3.52
N VAL A 89 22.33 19.86 4.35
CA VAL A 89 21.92 18.49 4.62
C VAL A 89 20.63 18.25 3.86
N LEU A 90 20.58 17.20 3.04
CA LEU A 90 19.36 16.78 2.32
C LEU A 90 18.81 15.51 2.98
N LEU A 91 17.59 15.61 3.48
CA LEU A 91 16.76 14.49 3.89
C LEU A 91 15.83 14.15 2.71
N ILE A 92 15.88 12.91 2.24
CA ILE A 92 15.00 12.39 1.20
C ILE A 92 14.00 11.44 1.87
N ASP A 93 12.73 11.84 1.79
CA ASP A 93 11.57 11.31 2.49
C ASP A 93 11.59 11.62 4.01
N SER A 94 10.41 11.77 4.62
CA SER A 94 10.25 12.14 6.03
C SER A 94 9.56 11.07 6.87
N GLY A 95 9.21 9.95 6.26
CA GLY A 95 8.65 8.80 6.95
C GLY A 95 7.13 8.68 6.92
N ALA A 96 6.62 7.62 7.52
CA ALA A 96 5.23 7.18 7.39
C ALA A 96 4.34 7.50 8.58
N THR A 97 4.84 8.33 9.50
CA THR A 97 4.18 8.58 10.77
C THR A 97 4.27 10.06 11.15
N VAL A 98 3.12 10.69 11.41
CA VAL A 98 3.07 12.07 11.90
C VAL A 98 3.40 12.19 13.40
N SER A 99 3.31 11.07 14.12
CA SER A 99 3.48 10.98 15.57
C SER A 99 4.84 11.44 16.07
N PHE A 100 4.87 12.45 16.93
CA PHE A 100 6.05 12.81 17.71
C PHE A 100 6.35 11.82 18.86
N VAL A 101 5.42 10.90 19.15
CA VAL A 101 5.54 9.95 20.26
C VAL A 101 6.02 8.60 19.74
N SER A 102 5.36 8.05 18.73
CA SER A 102 5.71 6.77 18.13
C SER A 102 6.97 6.86 17.28
N LEU A 103 7.19 7.98 16.58
CA LEU A 103 8.38 8.20 15.78
C LEU A 103 8.76 9.70 15.67
N PRO A 104 9.55 10.24 16.63
CA PRO A 104 10.05 11.61 16.56
C PRO A 104 11.17 11.78 15.52
N ILE A 105 10.88 11.57 14.24
CA ILE A 105 11.85 11.54 13.13
C ILE A 105 12.70 12.81 13.07
N GLN A 106 12.12 14.00 13.33
CA GLN A 106 12.89 15.24 13.32
C GLN A 106 13.98 15.26 14.41
N GLN A 107 13.71 14.67 15.59
CA GLN A 107 14.71 14.59 16.66
C GLN A 107 15.82 13.60 16.32
N TYR A 108 15.48 12.47 15.69
CA TYR A 108 16.46 11.50 15.20
C TYR A 108 17.40 12.13 14.16
N VAL A 109 16.84 12.83 13.17
CA VAL A 109 17.60 13.52 12.12
C VAL A 109 18.48 14.61 12.73
N GLU A 110 17.94 15.45 13.61
CA GLU A 110 18.72 16.53 14.26
C GLU A 110 19.87 15.96 15.11
N THR A 111 19.67 14.83 15.79
CA THR A 111 20.73 14.15 16.54
C THR A 111 21.85 13.68 15.62
N LEU A 112 21.54 13.12 14.45
CA LEU A 112 22.54 12.73 13.46
C LEU A 112 23.29 13.94 12.90
N ILE A 113 22.59 15.05 12.65
CA ILE A 113 23.23 16.30 12.21
C ILE A 113 24.21 16.82 13.26
N LEU A 114 23.82 16.85 14.53
CA LEU A 114 24.69 17.30 15.61
C LEU A 114 25.93 16.40 15.76
N HIS A 115 25.77 15.09 15.67
CA HIS A 115 26.91 14.16 15.67
C HIS A 115 27.85 14.38 14.48
N TRP A 116 27.31 14.60 13.28
CA TRP A 116 28.09 14.90 12.10
C TRP A 116 28.85 16.24 12.25
N CYS A 117 28.20 17.28 12.77
CA CYS A 117 28.82 18.57 13.07
C CYS A 117 30.01 18.44 14.04
N LEU A 118 29.84 17.67 15.12
CA LEU A 118 30.91 17.42 16.09
C LEU A 118 32.11 16.71 15.45
N ALA A 119 31.87 15.70 14.60
CA ALA A 119 32.92 14.99 13.89
C ALA A 119 33.69 15.89 12.90
N HIS A 120 33.00 16.85 12.28
CA HIS A 120 33.55 17.73 11.25
C HIS A 120 33.95 19.13 11.76
N LYS A 121 33.86 19.36 13.07
CA LYS A 121 34.16 20.66 13.72
C LYS A 121 33.34 21.81 13.13
N LYS A 122 32.08 21.55 12.82
CA LYS A 122 31.08 22.53 12.39
C LYS A 122 30.09 22.85 13.50
N VAL A 123 29.39 23.96 13.38
CA VAL A 123 28.23 24.29 14.22
C VAL A 123 26.95 24.06 13.42
N ARG A 124 25.85 23.75 14.12
CA ARG A 124 24.57 23.35 13.49
C ARG A 124 23.96 24.46 12.64
N GLU A 125 24.17 25.70 13.05
CA GLU A 125 23.63 26.92 12.45
C GLU A 125 24.25 27.25 11.10
N ASP A 126 25.40 26.65 10.77
CA ASP A 126 26.06 26.79 9.47
C ASP A 126 25.42 25.89 8.39
N LEU A 127 24.54 24.95 8.77
CA LEU A 127 23.92 23.99 7.87
C LEU A 127 22.44 24.31 7.64
N SER A 128 22.03 24.31 6.38
CA SER A 128 20.62 24.26 5.99
C SER A 128 20.16 22.80 5.87
N LEU A 129 19.04 22.44 6.49
CA LEU A 129 18.35 21.17 6.26
C LEU A 129 17.27 21.37 5.19
N VAL A 130 17.30 20.55 4.15
CA VAL A 130 16.26 20.46 3.14
C VAL A 130 15.61 19.09 3.26
N VAL A 131 14.29 19.08 3.44
CA VAL A 131 13.45 17.87 3.41
C VAL A 131 12.74 17.86 2.07
N ALA A 132 13.03 16.85 1.26
CA ALA A 132 12.44 16.65 -0.05
C ALA A 132 11.98 15.20 -0.18
N HIS A 133 11.13 14.91 -1.16
CA HIS A 133 10.48 13.61 -1.26
C HIS A 133 10.73 12.98 -2.62
N THR A 134 10.81 11.66 -2.63
CA THR A 134 10.78 10.89 -3.87
C THR A 134 9.41 11.02 -4.53
N HIS A 135 8.32 11.13 -3.76
CA HIS A 135 6.96 11.42 -4.23
C HIS A 135 5.99 11.76 -3.08
N ASN A 136 4.71 11.97 -3.39
CA ASN A 136 3.69 12.49 -2.47
C ASN A 136 2.83 11.43 -1.75
N HIS A 137 3.27 10.18 -1.60
CA HIS A 137 2.52 9.26 -0.74
C HIS A 137 2.83 9.54 0.73
N ASP A 138 1.87 9.18 1.58
CA ASP A 138 1.87 9.50 3.01
C ASP A 138 3.06 8.85 3.73
N ASP A 139 3.51 7.68 3.28
CA ASP A 139 4.69 6.98 3.80
C ASP A 139 6.03 7.67 3.49
N HIS A 140 6.00 8.71 2.66
CA HIS A 140 7.17 9.54 2.34
C HIS A 140 7.10 10.94 2.93
N THR A 141 5.92 11.39 3.35
CA THR A 141 5.63 12.81 3.66
C THR A 141 4.97 13.02 5.03
N ALA A 142 4.47 11.97 5.69
CA ALA A 142 3.73 12.12 6.94
C ALA A 142 4.56 12.76 8.07
N GLY A 143 5.89 12.65 8.01
CA GLY A 143 6.80 13.28 8.96
C GLY A 143 6.99 14.80 8.78
N ASP A 144 6.49 15.41 7.70
CA ASP A 144 6.77 16.80 7.32
C ASP A 144 6.41 17.81 8.40
N ALA A 145 5.25 17.62 9.05
CA ALA A 145 4.79 18.48 10.14
C ALA A 145 5.79 18.54 11.31
N GLN A 146 6.69 17.56 11.45
CA GLN A 146 7.75 17.59 12.45
C GLN A 146 8.90 18.54 12.08
N PHE A 147 9.10 18.83 10.78
CA PHE A 147 10.16 19.68 10.23
C PHE A 147 9.69 21.10 9.89
N GLU A 148 8.39 21.28 9.64
CA GLU A 148 7.82 22.60 9.38
C GLU A 148 8.15 23.61 10.49
N ASN A 149 8.46 24.84 10.09
CA ASN A 149 8.80 25.95 10.97
C ASN A 149 10.02 25.72 11.90
N LYS A 150 10.81 24.66 11.67
CA LYS A 150 12.10 24.48 12.35
C LYS A 150 13.15 25.43 11.77
N LEU A 151 14.05 25.89 12.64
CA LEU A 151 15.15 26.76 12.23
C LEU A 151 16.04 26.05 11.20
N TYR A 152 16.56 26.83 10.25
CA TYR A 152 17.46 26.34 9.20
C TYR A 152 16.87 25.17 8.40
N THR A 153 15.54 25.04 8.31
CA THR A 153 14.88 23.90 7.68
C THR A 153 13.95 24.37 6.57
N THR A 154 14.01 23.73 5.42
CA THR A 154 13.07 23.90 4.31
C THR A 154 12.41 22.56 4.01
N VAL A 155 11.08 22.51 4.02
CA VAL A 155 10.31 21.37 3.51
C VAL A 155 9.87 21.72 2.09
N VAL A 156 10.20 20.88 1.12
CA VAL A 156 9.85 21.06 -0.28
C VAL A 156 8.44 20.55 -0.51
N GLY A 157 7.58 21.37 -1.12
CA GLY A 157 6.22 20.96 -1.47
C GLY A 157 6.20 19.77 -2.43
N THR A 158 5.14 18.98 -2.35
CA THR A 158 5.04 17.65 -2.98
C THR A 158 4.17 17.66 -4.24
N SER A 159 3.63 18.82 -4.65
CA SER A 159 2.97 18.95 -5.94
C SER A 159 3.99 18.94 -7.08
N VAL A 160 3.57 18.52 -8.28
CA VAL A 160 4.42 18.59 -9.49
C VAL A 160 4.98 20.00 -9.69
N GLU A 161 4.15 21.03 -9.49
CA GLU A 161 4.55 22.43 -9.65
C GLU A 161 5.59 22.87 -8.62
N GLU A 162 5.44 22.45 -7.36
CA GLU A 162 6.35 22.81 -6.26
C GLU A 162 7.69 22.10 -6.39
N VAL A 163 7.66 20.79 -6.65
CA VAL A 163 8.85 19.96 -6.94
C VAL A 163 9.59 20.53 -8.16
N SER A 164 8.87 20.83 -9.24
CA SER A 164 9.46 21.38 -10.46
C SER A 164 10.10 22.74 -10.23
N LYS A 165 9.44 23.61 -9.48
CA LYS A 165 9.96 24.94 -9.15
C LYS A 165 11.22 24.86 -8.28
N PHE A 166 11.23 23.98 -7.28
CA PHE A 166 12.37 23.85 -6.36
C PHE A 166 13.61 23.30 -7.06
N PHE A 167 13.45 22.22 -7.84
CA PHE A 167 14.55 21.55 -8.54
C PHE A 167 14.83 22.08 -9.95
N GLN A 168 14.17 23.18 -10.36
CA GLN A 168 14.34 23.83 -11.66
C GLN A 168 14.07 22.88 -12.85
N LEU A 169 12.97 22.15 -12.76
CA LEU A 169 12.49 21.20 -13.79
C LEU A 169 11.55 21.92 -14.77
N ASP A 170 12.10 22.86 -15.53
CA ASP A 170 11.35 23.81 -16.37
C ASP A 170 10.48 23.16 -17.47
N ASN A 171 10.75 21.91 -17.83
CA ASN A 171 10.02 21.16 -18.85
C ASN A 171 9.64 19.78 -18.32
N TRP A 172 8.88 19.75 -17.23
CA TRP A 172 8.38 18.51 -16.63
C TRP A 172 7.59 17.65 -17.66
N PRO A 173 7.81 16.32 -17.72
CA PRO A 173 8.79 15.51 -16.99
C PRO A 173 10.11 15.29 -17.76
N ASN A 174 10.38 16.06 -18.82
CA ASN A 174 11.49 15.82 -19.76
C ASN A 174 12.82 16.49 -19.36
N SER A 175 12.79 17.50 -18.51
CA SER A 175 14.01 18.15 -17.99
C SER A 175 14.62 17.36 -16.83
N ILE A 176 15.95 17.22 -16.83
CA ILE A 176 16.72 16.74 -15.68
C ILE A 176 17.22 17.94 -14.90
N GLY A 177 16.93 17.97 -13.60
CA GLY A 177 17.38 19.00 -12.68
C GLY A 177 18.78 18.70 -12.15
N THR A 178 19.53 19.75 -11.82
CA THR A 178 20.83 19.64 -11.15
C THR A 178 20.73 20.37 -9.82
N TYR A 179 20.94 19.64 -8.72
CA TYR A 179 20.83 20.19 -7.37
C TYR A 179 22.16 20.06 -6.63
N SER A 180 22.78 21.18 -6.28
CA SER A 180 24.07 21.21 -5.57
C SER A 180 23.84 21.45 -4.08
N LEU A 181 24.30 20.53 -3.24
CA LEU A 181 24.27 20.69 -1.78
C LEU A 181 25.41 21.60 -1.30
N ASP A 182 26.55 21.55 -1.99
CA ASP A 182 27.67 22.47 -1.89
C ASP A 182 28.48 22.41 -3.21
N ASN A 183 29.70 22.95 -3.21
CA ASN A 183 30.59 22.91 -4.38
C ASN A 183 31.17 21.52 -4.71
N ARG A 184 30.97 20.50 -3.86
CA ARG A 184 31.55 19.15 -3.98
C ARG A 184 30.50 18.06 -4.16
N ARG A 185 29.30 18.21 -3.60
CA ARG A 185 28.23 17.23 -3.67
C ARG A 185 27.06 17.76 -4.49
N GLN A 186 26.78 17.06 -5.57
CA GLN A 186 25.76 17.40 -6.55
C GLN A 186 24.88 16.19 -6.84
N LEU A 187 23.59 16.43 -7.07
CA LEU A 187 22.62 15.43 -7.45
C LEU A 187 22.01 15.77 -8.81
N ALA A 188 21.75 14.74 -9.61
CA ALA A 188 20.76 14.81 -10.68
C ALA A 188 19.38 14.48 -10.11
N VAL A 189 18.38 15.26 -10.51
CA VAL A 189 16.97 15.06 -10.16
C VAL A 189 16.21 14.71 -11.43
N VAL A 190 15.74 13.48 -11.52
CA VAL A 190 15.14 12.89 -12.72
C VAL A 190 13.64 12.72 -12.49
N PRO A 191 12.74 13.45 -13.18
CA PRO A 191 11.31 13.15 -13.13
C PRO A 191 11.04 11.72 -13.57
N ILE A 192 10.21 11.01 -12.80
CA ILE A 192 9.78 9.63 -13.06
C ILE A 192 8.28 9.41 -12.74
N PRO A 193 7.35 10.27 -13.22
CA PRO A 193 5.92 10.05 -12.98
C PRO A 193 5.45 8.69 -13.48
N GLY A 194 4.49 8.08 -12.78
CA GLY A 194 3.88 6.82 -13.18
C GLY A 194 3.34 6.03 -11.99
N HIS A 195 4.17 5.84 -10.96
CA HIS A 195 3.70 5.36 -9.66
C HIS A 195 2.82 6.43 -8.99
N GLU A 196 3.38 7.64 -8.86
CA GLU A 196 2.71 8.86 -8.43
C GLU A 196 3.07 9.98 -9.43
N ASN A 197 2.30 11.07 -9.47
CA ASN A 197 2.45 12.11 -10.49
C ASN A 197 3.67 13.02 -10.30
N SER A 198 4.10 13.26 -9.06
CA SER A 198 5.24 14.11 -8.70
C SER A 198 6.55 13.33 -8.55
N SER A 199 6.54 12.01 -8.79
CA SER A 199 7.69 11.15 -8.52
C SER A 199 8.98 11.61 -9.21
N ILE A 200 10.08 11.65 -8.45
CA ILE A 200 11.45 11.96 -8.90
C ILE A 200 12.45 10.92 -8.37
N ALA A 201 13.50 10.67 -9.13
CA ALA A 201 14.69 9.93 -8.68
C ALA A 201 15.85 10.88 -8.44
N PHE A 202 16.67 10.56 -7.44
CA PHE A 202 17.91 11.28 -7.13
C PHE A 202 19.11 10.43 -7.46
N PHE A 203 20.01 10.93 -8.31
CA PHE A 203 21.33 10.33 -8.51
C PHE A 203 22.38 11.18 -7.81
N ASP A 204 23.02 10.65 -6.76
CA ASP A 204 24.03 11.35 -5.98
C ASP A 204 25.43 11.14 -6.55
N CYS A 205 26.03 12.21 -7.09
CA CYS A 205 27.37 12.15 -7.67
C CYS A 205 28.45 11.75 -6.67
N ALA A 206 28.26 11.98 -5.36
CA ALA A 206 29.27 11.69 -4.35
C ALA A 206 29.37 10.21 -3.97
N THR A 207 28.37 9.40 -4.32
CA THR A 207 28.28 7.99 -3.92
C THR A 207 27.92 7.04 -5.07
N GLY A 208 27.35 7.56 -6.17
CA GLY A 208 26.76 6.76 -7.23
C GLY A 208 25.43 6.11 -6.85
N LEU A 209 24.84 6.48 -5.72
CA LEU A 209 23.52 6.00 -5.31
C LEU A 209 22.44 6.58 -6.22
N LEU A 210 21.53 5.72 -6.69
CA LEU A 210 20.31 6.11 -7.36
C LEU A 210 19.12 5.79 -6.45
N ILE A 211 18.47 6.83 -5.93
CA ILE A 211 17.31 6.71 -5.05
C ILE A 211 16.05 6.83 -5.91
N THR A 212 15.21 5.79 -5.93
CA THR A 212 14.09 5.63 -6.86
C THR A 212 12.71 5.69 -6.22
N GLY A 213 12.65 5.83 -4.89
CA GLY A 213 11.39 5.68 -4.14
C GLY A 213 10.71 4.37 -4.51
N ASP A 214 9.44 4.46 -4.91
CA ASP A 214 8.58 3.31 -5.22
C ASP A 214 8.61 2.86 -6.68
N SER A 215 9.44 3.50 -7.51
CA SER A 215 9.52 3.15 -8.93
C SER A 215 10.38 1.92 -9.22
N LEU A 216 11.38 1.64 -8.38
CA LEU A 216 12.13 0.39 -8.38
C LEU A 216 12.63 0.10 -6.96
N LEU A 217 12.17 -1.00 -6.39
CA LEU A 217 12.51 -1.46 -5.06
C LEU A 217 12.34 -2.98 -4.98
N PRO A 218 12.90 -3.66 -3.97
CA PRO A 218 12.68 -5.09 -3.79
C PRO A 218 11.28 -5.39 -3.23
N GLY A 219 10.24 -5.18 -4.04
CA GLY A 219 8.83 -5.33 -3.66
C GLY A 219 7.85 -5.24 -4.82
N ARG A 220 6.57 -5.01 -4.53
CA ARG A 220 5.51 -4.77 -5.53
C ARG A 220 5.59 -3.32 -6.02
N LEU A 221 5.82 -3.17 -7.32
CA LEU A 221 5.87 -1.89 -8.00
C LEU A 221 4.46 -1.52 -8.46
N TYR A 222 3.75 -0.77 -7.63
CA TYR A 222 2.40 -0.29 -7.94
C TYR A 222 2.45 0.80 -9.02
N ILE A 223 1.66 0.65 -10.09
CA ILE A 223 1.63 1.65 -11.18
C ILE A 223 0.26 2.29 -11.31
N SER A 224 0.19 3.59 -11.07
CA SER A 224 -1.03 4.39 -11.22
C SER A 224 -1.28 4.84 -12.65
N ASN A 225 -0.22 5.18 -13.38
CA ASN A 225 -0.29 5.59 -14.78
C ASN A 225 0.76 4.81 -15.57
N PHE A 226 0.29 3.77 -16.26
CA PHE A 226 1.15 2.85 -16.99
C PHE A 226 1.95 3.54 -18.09
N SER A 227 1.31 4.40 -18.89
CA SER A 227 1.96 5.12 -19.98
C SER A 227 3.09 6.02 -19.48
N ALA A 228 2.83 6.79 -18.44
CA ALA A 228 3.84 7.68 -17.86
C ALA A 228 5.01 6.89 -17.27
N ASN A 229 4.72 5.75 -16.61
CA ASN A 229 5.76 4.89 -16.04
C ASN A 229 6.69 4.31 -17.11
N VAL A 230 6.14 3.82 -18.23
CA VAL A 230 6.89 3.33 -19.39
C VAL A 230 7.89 4.38 -19.89
N GLU A 231 7.44 5.62 -20.08
CA GLU A 231 8.30 6.72 -20.52
C GLU A 231 9.34 7.12 -19.46
N SER A 232 8.96 7.10 -18.19
CA SER A 232 9.81 7.45 -17.06
C SER A 232 10.97 6.49 -16.85
N ILE A 233 10.70 5.19 -16.83
CA ILE A 233 11.75 4.18 -16.68
C ILE A 233 12.70 4.20 -17.89
N SER A 234 12.16 4.38 -19.11
CA SER A 234 12.98 4.55 -20.31
C SER A 234 13.84 5.82 -20.26
N ARG A 235 13.30 6.94 -19.77
CA ARG A 235 14.07 8.18 -19.59
C ARG A 235 15.20 7.99 -18.57
N LEU A 236 14.92 7.32 -17.45
CA LEU A 236 15.91 7.04 -16.41
C LEU A 236 17.07 6.17 -16.93
N VAL A 237 16.75 5.07 -17.62
CA VAL A 237 17.76 4.21 -18.28
C VAL A 237 18.59 5.00 -19.28
N ASN A 238 17.93 5.74 -20.19
CA ASN A 238 18.62 6.54 -21.20
C ASN A 238 19.52 7.63 -20.58
N PHE A 239 19.09 8.23 -19.48
CA PHE A 239 19.86 9.24 -18.75
C PHE A 239 21.16 8.65 -18.19
N ILE A 240 21.08 7.48 -17.53
CA ILE A 240 22.23 6.78 -16.97
C ILE A 240 23.23 6.41 -18.07
N GLU A 241 22.75 5.76 -19.13
CA GLU A 241 23.60 5.26 -20.22
C GLU A 241 24.23 6.40 -21.03
N SER A 242 23.45 7.41 -21.42
CA SER A 242 23.92 8.51 -22.27
C SER A 242 25.00 9.34 -21.58
N ASN A 243 24.94 9.46 -20.25
CA ASN A 243 25.92 10.20 -19.44
C ASN A 243 27.02 9.30 -18.85
N ARG A 244 26.96 7.98 -19.10
CA ARG A 244 27.89 6.97 -18.56
C ARG A 244 28.04 7.06 -17.03
N LEU A 245 26.90 7.20 -16.34
CA LEU A 245 26.89 7.31 -14.88
C LEU A 245 27.28 5.98 -14.25
N ASN A 246 28.15 6.03 -13.24
CA ASN A 246 28.52 4.88 -12.44
C ASN A 246 27.51 4.73 -11.29
N VAL A 247 26.51 3.87 -11.47
CA VAL A 247 25.53 3.55 -10.43
C VAL A 247 26.08 2.43 -9.55
N THR A 248 26.34 2.74 -8.28
CA THR A 248 26.86 1.77 -7.30
C THR A 248 25.77 0.87 -6.74
N SER A 249 24.60 1.47 -6.50
CA SER A 249 23.41 0.85 -5.93
C SER A 249 22.18 1.63 -6.34
N ILE A 250 21.07 0.93 -6.59
CA ILE A 250 19.74 1.52 -6.71
C ILE A 250 18.98 1.20 -5.43
N LEU A 251 18.46 2.23 -4.76
CA LEU A 251 17.81 2.12 -3.46
C LEU A 251 16.39 2.67 -3.55
N GLY A 252 15.40 1.85 -3.22
CA GLY A 252 13.99 2.24 -3.14
C GLY A 252 13.53 2.53 -1.71
N ALA A 253 12.24 2.73 -1.48
CA ALA A 253 11.76 3.08 -0.14
C ALA A 253 11.29 1.89 0.70
N HIS A 254 11.07 0.71 0.11
CA HIS A 254 10.58 -0.46 0.85
C HIS A 254 11.31 -1.75 0.47
N ILE A 255 11.21 -2.73 1.36
CA ILE A 255 11.43 -4.14 1.03
C ILE A 255 10.12 -4.87 1.33
N GLU A 256 9.62 -5.57 0.32
CA GLU A 256 8.41 -6.40 0.43
C GLU A 256 8.67 -7.82 -0.06
N MET A 257 9.69 -8.02 -0.91
CA MET A 257 10.08 -9.36 -1.34
C MET A 257 10.74 -10.13 -0.20
N THR A 258 10.42 -11.42 -0.14
CA THR A 258 11.18 -12.38 0.66
C THR A 258 12.51 -12.71 -0.01
N GLN A 259 13.36 -13.45 0.70
CA GLN A 259 14.55 -14.08 0.12
C GLN A 259 14.23 -15.16 -0.94
N GLN A 260 13.00 -15.67 -0.97
CA GLN A 260 12.54 -16.57 -2.02
C GLN A 260 12.18 -15.76 -3.26
N ASN A 261 12.61 -16.22 -4.43
CA ASN A 261 12.33 -15.56 -5.70
C ASN A 261 10.81 -15.52 -5.94
N THR A 262 10.34 -14.41 -6.54
CA THR A 262 8.93 -14.18 -6.92
C THR A 262 7.91 -14.24 -5.79
N VAL A 263 8.35 -14.32 -4.53
CA VAL A 263 7.47 -14.39 -3.35
C VAL A 263 7.67 -13.14 -2.51
N ASP A 264 6.58 -12.41 -2.32
CA ASP A 264 6.52 -11.23 -1.47
C ASP A 264 5.74 -11.49 -0.18
N TYR A 265 6.07 -10.71 0.84
CA TYR A 265 5.26 -10.60 2.03
C TYR A 265 3.93 -9.92 1.70
N PRO A 266 2.81 -10.32 2.32
CA PRO A 266 1.57 -9.60 2.17
C PRO A 266 1.71 -8.10 2.45
N ARG A 267 1.05 -7.26 1.65
CA ARG A 267 0.81 -5.86 2.01
C ARG A 267 0.22 -5.81 3.42
N GLY A 268 0.74 -4.95 4.29
CA GLY A 268 0.34 -4.90 5.69
C GLY A 268 1.15 -5.78 6.64
N ALA A 269 2.11 -6.57 6.14
CA ALA A 269 2.98 -7.39 6.99
C ALA A 269 3.78 -6.52 7.97
N THR A 270 3.66 -6.80 9.27
CA THR A 270 4.36 -6.07 10.33
C THR A 270 5.61 -6.80 10.82
N HIS A 271 5.96 -7.92 10.20
CA HIS A 271 7.16 -8.69 10.47
C HIS A 271 7.70 -9.32 9.17
N GLN A 272 8.97 -9.06 8.85
CA GLN A 272 9.62 -9.54 7.62
C GLN A 272 11.01 -10.12 7.92
N SER A 273 11.05 -11.19 8.74
CA SER A 273 12.31 -11.80 9.20
C SER A 273 13.25 -12.30 8.10
N LYS A 274 12.72 -12.55 6.90
CA LYS A 274 13.43 -13.05 5.71
C LYS A 274 13.26 -12.10 4.53
N GLU A 275 13.21 -10.80 4.79
CA GLU A 275 13.22 -9.78 3.74
C GLU A 275 14.48 -9.87 2.87
N ARG A 276 14.34 -9.48 1.59
CA ARG A 276 15.44 -9.39 0.63
C ARG A 276 16.36 -8.21 0.96
N LEU A 277 17.55 -8.17 0.35
CA LEU A 277 18.44 -7.01 0.44
C LEU A 277 17.78 -5.78 -0.24
N LEU A 278 17.97 -4.59 0.34
CA LEU A 278 17.52 -3.31 -0.20
C LEU A 278 18.10 -3.00 -1.59
N ASN A 279 19.35 -3.40 -1.82
CA ASN A 279 20.08 -3.03 -3.03
C ASN A 279 19.47 -3.64 -4.30
N MET A 280 19.16 -2.76 -5.26
CA MET A 280 18.79 -3.09 -6.63
C MET A 280 19.94 -2.72 -7.58
N SER A 281 19.93 -3.29 -8.78
CA SER A 281 20.99 -3.19 -9.79
C SER A 281 20.48 -2.61 -11.11
N LEU A 282 21.41 -2.15 -11.95
CA LEU A 282 21.09 -1.71 -13.31
C LEU A 282 20.46 -2.82 -14.14
N GLU A 283 20.84 -4.09 -13.93
CA GLU A 283 20.23 -5.22 -14.61
C GLU A 283 18.72 -5.31 -14.29
N GLN A 284 18.33 -5.14 -13.03
CA GLN A 284 16.93 -5.15 -12.62
C GLN A 284 16.17 -3.94 -13.16
N LEU A 285 16.80 -2.76 -13.24
CA LEU A 285 16.20 -1.60 -13.90
C LEU A 285 15.95 -1.87 -15.40
N HIS A 286 16.88 -2.54 -16.08
CA HIS A 286 16.67 -2.96 -17.47
C HIS A 286 15.58 -4.03 -17.62
N GLN A 287 15.48 -4.98 -16.68
CA GLN A 287 14.38 -5.96 -16.66
C GLN A 287 13.01 -5.26 -16.58
N LEU A 288 12.86 -4.32 -15.64
CA LEU A 288 11.64 -3.50 -15.52
C LEU A 288 11.35 -2.73 -16.81
N ASN A 289 12.36 -2.04 -17.35
CA ASN A 289 12.19 -1.26 -18.59
C ASN A 289 11.73 -2.13 -19.77
N ASN A 290 12.33 -3.31 -19.93
CA ASN A 290 12.01 -4.22 -21.03
C ASN A 290 10.58 -4.77 -20.92
N GLU A 291 10.15 -5.15 -19.71
CA GLU A 291 8.79 -5.64 -19.44
C GLU A 291 7.74 -4.56 -19.75
N LEU A 292 7.95 -3.35 -19.23
CA LEU A 292 7.07 -2.20 -19.48
C LEU A 292 6.96 -1.88 -20.98
N GLN A 293 8.09 -1.85 -21.69
CA GLN A 293 8.10 -1.61 -23.14
C GLN A 293 7.40 -2.73 -23.93
N GLN A 294 7.54 -3.98 -23.49
CA GLN A 294 6.89 -5.11 -24.13
C GLN A 294 5.37 -5.06 -23.96
N GLN A 295 4.88 -4.89 -22.73
CA GLN A 295 3.45 -4.72 -22.48
C GLN A 295 2.87 -3.48 -23.18
N TRP A 296 3.62 -2.37 -23.22
CA TRP A 296 3.24 -1.17 -23.96
C TRP A 296 3.05 -1.46 -25.46
N LYS A 297 3.97 -2.19 -26.06
CA LYS A 297 3.94 -2.57 -27.48
C LYS A 297 2.81 -3.54 -27.80
N ASP A 298 2.52 -4.48 -26.90
CA ASP A 298 1.47 -5.48 -27.08
C ASP A 298 0.06 -4.90 -26.85
N GLY A 299 -0.03 -3.77 -26.14
CA GLY A 299 -1.26 -3.00 -25.95
C GLY A 299 -2.03 -3.36 -24.67
N PHE A 300 -3.09 -2.60 -24.41
CA PHE A 300 -3.85 -2.66 -23.15
C PHE A 300 -4.36 -4.07 -22.79
N ASP A 301 -4.86 -4.81 -23.77
CA ASP A 301 -5.41 -6.16 -23.57
C ASP A 301 -4.35 -7.21 -23.13
N HIS A 302 -3.06 -6.88 -23.24
CA HIS A 302 -1.94 -7.73 -22.83
C HIS A 302 -1.23 -7.23 -21.55
N ARG A 303 -1.75 -6.18 -20.91
CA ARG A 303 -1.22 -5.70 -19.64
C ARG A 303 -1.51 -6.69 -18.52
N HIS A 304 -0.51 -6.95 -17.70
CA HIS A 304 -0.59 -7.96 -16.65
C HIS A 304 0.40 -7.70 -15.52
N LYS A 305 0.15 -8.35 -14.38
CA LYS A 305 1.10 -8.44 -13.28
C LYS A 305 2.26 -9.36 -13.67
N ALA A 306 3.50 -8.88 -13.60
CA ALA A 306 4.69 -9.62 -13.98
C ALA A 306 5.62 -9.88 -12.79
N TYR A 307 6.15 -11.09 -12.66
CA TYR A 307 6.89 -11.55 -11.48
C TYR A 307 8.37 -11.73 -11.81
N PHE A 308 9.23 -11.06 -11.05
CA PHE A 308 10.68 -11.20 -11.11
C PHE A 308 11.21 -11.74 -9.78
N ASP A 309 12.47 -12.18 -9.78
CA ASP A 309 13.10 -12.73 -8.57
C ASP A 309 13.08 -11.74 -7.39
N THR A 310 13.13 -10.45 -7.69
CA THR A 310 13.38 -9.39 -6.71
C THR A 310 12.33 -8.30 -6.66
N PHE A 311 11.36 -8.29 -7.58
CA PHE A 311 10.27 -7.33 -7.57
C PHE A 311 9.07 -7.90 -8.34
N ILE A 312 7.91 -7.31 -8.18
CA ILE A 312 6.70 -7.66 -8.92
C ILE A 312 6.13 -6.40 -9.54
N LEU A 313 5.95 -6.39 -10.86
CA LEU A 313 5.27 -5.31 -11.55
C LEU A 313 3.75 -5.44 -11.35
N ASP A 314 3.09 -4.49 -10.69
CA ASP A 314 1.67 -4.58 -10.34
C ASP A 314 0.89 -3.33 -10.82
N PRO A 315 0.40 -3.33 -12.07
CA PRO A 315 -0.46 -2.25 -12.55
C PRO A 315 -1.73 -2.15 -11.70
N LYS A 316 -2.17 -0.93 -11.37
CA LYS A 316 -3.46 -0.75 -10.67
C LYS A 316 -4.58 -1.44 -11.44
N PRO A 317 -5.65 -1.93 -10.77
CA PRO A 317 -6.75 -2.62 -11.45
C PRO A 317 -7.38 -1.85 -12.62
N SER A 318 -7.42 -0.52 -12.57
CA SER A 318 -7.91 0.33 -13.68
C SER A 318 -7.02 0.31 -14.93
N GLU A 319 -5.75 -0.07 -14.77
CA GLU A 319 -4.76 -0.20 -15.83
C GLU A 319 -4.67 -1.64 -16.39
N LEU A 320 -5.42 -2.57 -15.82
CA LEU A 320 -5.57 -3.95 -16.29
C LEU A 320 -6.84 -4.11 -17.13
N PRO A 321 -6.86 -5.03 -18.11
CA PRO A 321 -8.08 -5.33 -18.85
C PRO A 321 -9.17 -5.88 -17.90
N PRO A 322 -10.46 -5.57 -18.15
CA PRO A 322 -11.56 -6.17 -17.42
C PRO A 322 -11.47 -7.70 -17.43
N LEU A 323 -11.99 -8.33 -16.38
CA LEU A 323 -12.09 -9.79 -16.34
C LEU A 323 -12.90 -10.29 -17.53
N THR A 324 -12.56 -11.47 -18.08
CA THR A 324 -13.25 -12.02 -19.25
C THR A 324 -14.77 -12.11 -19.02
N PRO A 325 -15.61 -11.42 -19.82
CA PRO A 325 -17.06 -11.46 -19.66
C PRO A 325 -17.61 -12.90 -19.73
N GLY A 326 -18.65 -13.20 -18.95
CA GLY A 326 -19.20 -14.55 -18.86
C GLY A 326 -18.31 -15.59 -18.16
N GLY A 327 -17.17 -15.20 -17.60
CA GLY A 327 -16.35 -16.10 -16.76
C GLY A 327 -16.92 -16.28 -15.36
N ARG A 328 -16.55 -17.38 -14.69
CA ARG A 328 -17.00 -17.69 -13.31
C ARG A 328 -18.52 -17.73 -13.15
N VAL A 329 -19.21 -18.45 -14.05
CA VAL A 329 -20.66 -18.65 -13.97
C VAL A 329 -20.97 -19.76 -12.96
N ALA A 330 -21.70 -19.41 -11.90
CA ALA A 330 -22.16 -20.35 -10.87
C ALA A 330 -23.37 -19.80 -10.10
N ASN A 331 -23.88 -20.59 -9.17
CA ASN A 331 -24.78 -20.11 -8.14
C ASN A 331 -23.95 -19.61 -6.96
N HIS A 332 -23.66 -18.30 -6.95
CA HIS A 332 -22.83 -17.66 -5.93
C HIS A 332 -23.64 -17.41 -4.66
N GLY A 333 -23.24 -18.00 -3.53
CA GLY A 333 -23.86 -17.74 -2.23
C GLY A 333 -23.32 -16.45 -1.60
N PHE A 334 -24.17 -15.70 -0.88
CA PHE A 334 -23.72 -14.53 -0.13
C PHE A 334 -24.28 -14.49 1.28
N ILE A 335 -23.52 -13.85 2.16
CA ILE A 335 -23.91 -13.48 3.51
C ILE A 335 -24.43 -12.05 3.45
N LEU A 336 -25.65 -11.85 3.95
CA LEU A 336 -26.30 -10.57 4.09
C LEU A 336 -26.12 -10.09 5.52
N LEU A 337 -25.43 -8.97 5.70
CA LEU A 337 -25.36 -8.31 6.99
C LEU A 337 -26.45 -7.22 7.09
N PRO A 338 -27.04 -7.01 8.27
CA PRO A 338 -28.35 -6.38 8.35
C PRO A 338 -28.36 -4.88 8.10
N LEU A 339 -29.58 -4.42 7.83
CA LEU A 339 -29.92 -3.11 7.27
C LEU A 339 -29.42 -1.94 8.12
N ASP A 340 -28.81 -0.97 7.44
CA ASP A 340 -28.76 0.39 7.97
C ASP A 340 -30.15 1.05 7.91
N ARG A 341 -30.30 2.23 8.53
CA ARG A 341 -31.59 2.95 8.53
C ARG A 341 -32.03 3.48 7.16
N LEU A 342 -31.12 3.53 6.19
CA LEU A 342 -31.41 3.94 4.83
C LEU A 342 -31.84 2.76 3.95
N GLY A 343 -31.85 1.55 4.51
CA GLY A 343 -32.26 0.32 3.82
C GLY A 343 -31.12 -0.31 3.01
N TYR A 344 -29.87 0.07 3.28
CA TYR A 344 -28.70 -0.54 2.67
C TYR A 344 -28.17 -1.71 3.50
N VAL A 345 -27.56 -2.68 2.82
CA VAL A 345 -27.01 -3.89 3.40
C VAL A 345 -25.59 -4.12 2.88
N TRP A 346 -24.72 -4.61 3.76
CA TRP A 346 -23.45 -5.18 3.33
C TRP A 346 -23.69 -6.62 2.87
N ILE A 347 -23.09 -6.97 1.73
CA ILE A 347 -23.14 -8.32 1.19
C ILE A 347 -21.72 -8.83 1.03
N SER A 348 -21.41 -9.94 1.69
CA SER A 348 -20.14 -10.66 1.55
C SER A 348 -20.36 -11.90 0.70
N HIS A 349 -19.55 -12.10 -0.33
CA HIS A 349 -19.52 -13.32 -1.12
C HIS A 349 -18.96 -14.48 -0.29
N LYS A 350 -19.50 -15.70 -0.42
CA LYS A 350 -18.91 -16.92 0.15
C LYS A 350 -17.81 -17.43 -0.80
N PRO A 351 -16.51 -17.24 -0.48
CA PRO A 351 -15.44 -17.49 -1.43
C PRO A 351 -15.02 -18.96 -1.45
N MET A 352 -14.17 -19.33 -2.41
CA MET A 352 -13.32 -20.53 -2.44
C MET A 352 -11.94 -20.14 -2.94
N PHE A 353 -10.90 -20.95 -2.75
CA PHE A 353 -9.62 -20.72 -3.43
C PHE A 353 -9.66 -21.03 -4.94
N LYS A 354 -10.76 -21.61 -5.42
CA LYS A 354 -10.95 -22.07 -6.81
C LYS A 354 -12.08 -21.35 -7.51
N ALA A 355 -11.87 -21.07 -8.80
CA ALA A 355 -12.94 -20.66 -9.68
C ALA A 355 -14.07 -21.70 -9.66
N PRO A 356 -15.35 -21.28 -9.67
CA PRO A 356 -15.83 -19.94 -10.01
C PRO A 356 -15.94 -18.96 -8.82
N HIS A 357 -15.54 -19.36 -7.60
CA HIS A 357 -15.75 -18.57 -6.37
C HIS A 357 -14.45 -17.96 -5.81
N ASP A 358 -13.40 -17.85 -6.63
CA ASP A 358 -12.03 -17.40 -6.30
C ASP A 358 -11.90 -15.89 -6.03
N PHE A 359 -12.92 -15.28 -5.42
CA PHE A 359 -12.86 -13.91 -4.95
C PHE A 359 -13.48 -13.76 -3.56
N GLN A 360 -12.78 -13.08 -2.67
CA GLN A 360 -13.38 -12.47 -1.49
C GLN A 360 -13.93 -11.10 -1.90
N LEU A 361 -15.25 -10.94 -1.83
CA LEU A 361 -15.96 -9.75 -2.29
C LEU A 361 -16.87 -9.17 -1.22
N VAL A 362 -16.84 -7.84 -1.05
CA VAL A 362 -17.82 -7.10 -0.25
C VAL A 362 -18.37 -5.92 -1.03
N TYR A 363 -19.67 -5.69 -0.95
CA TYR A 363 -20.31 -4.52 -1.55
C TYR A 363 -21.54 -4.07 -0.77
N LEU A 364 -21.89 -2.81 -0.97
CA LEU A 364 -23.13 -2.24 -0.47
C LEU A 364 -24.26 -2.50 -1.47
N ALA A 365 -25.46 -2.79 -1.00
CA ALA A 365 -26.63 -2.96 -1.85
C ALA A 365 -27.89 -2.41 -1.21
N SER A 366 -28.94 -2.22 -2.02
CA SER A 366 -30.31 -2.01 -1.53
C SER A 366 -31.15 -3.26 -1.78
N VAL A 367 -32.07 -3.53 -0.85
CA VAL A 367 -33.01 -4.66 -0.94
C VAL A 367 -34.37 -4.12 -1.36
N THR A 368 -34.88 -4.61 -2.48
CA THR A 368 -36.16 -4.17 -3.08
C THR A 368 -37.03 -5.35 -3.50
N ASN A 369 -38.28 -5.10 -3.93
CA ASN A 369 -39.21 -6.11 -4.45
C ASN A 369 -39.37 -7.34 -3.54
N SER A 370 -39.38 -7.12 -2.22
CA SER A 370 -39.61 -8.20 -1.26
C SER A 370 -41.01 -8.79 -1.42
N THR A 371 -41.12 -10.12 -1.34
CA THR A 371 -42.43 -10.78 -1.31
C THR A 371 -43.14 -10.67 0.06
N VAL A 372 -42.45 -10.13 1.07
CA VAL A 372 -42.97 -9.87 2.42
C VAL A 372 -42.63 -8.44 2.83
N ASP A 373 -43.59 -7.69 3.36
CA ASP A 373 -43.42 -6.30 3.83
C ASP A 373 -43.99 -6.16 5.26
N PRO A 374 -43.19 -5.72 6.26
CA PRO A 374 -41.78 -5.35 6.18
C PRO A 374 -40.84 -6.55 5.95
N LEU A 375 -39.63 -6.27 5.45
CA LEU A 375 -38.57 -7.27 5.33
C LEU A 375 -38.36 -7.97 6.69
N PRO A 376 -38.33 -9.31 6.74
CA PRO A 376 -38.21 -10.08 7.98
C PRO A 376 -36.76 -10.11 8.50
N LEU A 377 -36.09 -8.96 8.51
CA LEU A 377 -34.74 -8.77 9.03
C LEU A 377 -34.80 -8.10 10.41
N PRO A 378 -33.89 -8.44 11.34
CA PRO A 378 -33.83 -7.81 12.65
C PRO A 378 -33.61 -6.30 12.51
N THR A 379 -34.41 -5.53 13.23
CA THR A 379 -34.24 -4.06 13.33
C THR A 379 -33.26 -3.67 14.44
N ASP A 380 -33.07 -4.55 15.44
CA ASP A 380 -32.02 -4.45 16.45
C ASP A 380 -30.82 -5.32 16.06
N ILE A 381 -29.84 -4.66 15.47
CA ILE A 381 -28.61 -5.26 14.97
C ILE A 381 -27.60 -5.61 16.08
N THR A 382 -27.86 -5.20 17.34
CA THR A 382 -26.98 -5.55 18.47
C THR A 382 -27.14 -6.99 18.95
N GLN A 383 -28.17 -7.69 18.46
CA GLN A 383 -28.50 -9.08 18.82
C GLN A 383 -28.32 -10.05 17.65
N LEU A 384 -27.53 -9.69 16.64
CA LEU A 384 -27.25 -10.56 15.50
C LEU A 384 -26.34 -11.70 15.94
N SER A 385 -26.95 -12.76 16.44
CA SER A 385 -26.28 -14.03 16.71
C SER A 385 -26.47 -15.04 15.57
N THR A 386 -27.17 -14.66 14.49
CA THR A 386 -27.47 -15.55 13.37
C THR A 386 -27.18 -14.83 12.06
N GLN A 387 -26.41 -15.48 11.18
CA GLN A 387 -26.22 -15.04 9.80
C GLN A 387 -27.53 -15.01 9.02
N PHE A 388 -27.61 -14.12 8.02
CA PHE A 388 -28.60 -14.19 6.95
C PHE A 388 -27.86 -14.48 5.66
N THR A 389 -28.45 -15.32 4.80
CA THR A 389 -27.82 -15.66 3.52
C THR A 389 -28.80 -15.47 2.37
N ILE A 390 -28.25 -15.17 1.21
CA ILE A 390 -29.01 -15.03 -0.03
C ILE A 390 -28.51 -16.03 -1.07
N GLU A 391 -29.46 -16.65 -1.75
CA GLU A 391 -29.24 -17.60 -2.84
C GLU A 391 -29.81 -16.97 -4.13
N PRO A 392 -28.98 -16.62 -5.12
CA PRO A 392 -29.45 -16.24 -6.44
C PRO A 392 -30.40 -17.28 -7.05
N LYS A 393 -31.47 -16.80 -7.69
CA LYS A 393 -32.43 -17.69 -8.36
C LYS A 393 -31.90 -18.32 -9.64
N GLU A 394 -30.84 -17.72 -10.20
CA GLU A 394 -30.25 -18.08 -11.48
C GLU A 394 -28.73 -17.99 -11.34
N SER A 395 -28.00 -18.86 -12.03
CA SER A 395 -26.54 -18.77 -12.10
C SER A 395 -26.12 -17.59 -12.97
N TRP A 396 -25.09 -16.87 -12.54
CA TRP A 396 -24.56 -15.72 -13.27
C TRP A 396 -23.05 -15.58 -13.09
N SER A 397 -22.44 -14.74 -13.91
CA SER A 397 -21.00 -14.57 -14.04
C SER A 397 -20.45 -13.63 -12.97
N LEU A 398 -19.55 -14.11 -12.12
CA LEU A 398 -18.90 -13.28 -11.11
C LEU A 398 -18.07 -12.16 -11.74
N ASN A 399 -17.46 -12.45 -12.89
CA ASN A 399 -16.74 -11.45 -13.67
C ASN A 399 -17.65 -10.30 -14.11
N ASP A 400 -18.88 -10.61 -14.52
CA ASP A 400 -19.85 -9.60 -14.95
C ASP A 400 -20.35 -8.75 -13.78
N LEU A 401 -20.43 -9.31 -12.57
CA LEU A 401 -20.65 -8.51 -11.36
C LEU A 401 -19.46 -7.59 -11.08
N ILE A 402 -18.23 -8.11 -11.07
CA ILE A 402 -17.03 -7.30 -10.78
C ILE A 402 -16.89 -6.15 -11.79
N ASN A 403 -17.01 -6.47 -13.09
CA ASN A 403 -16.93 -5.51 -14.19
C ASN A 403 -18.08 -4.49 -14.24
N GLY A 404 -19.22 -4.77 -13.60
CA GLY A 404 -20.41 -3.89 -13.65
C GLY A 404 -21.41 -4.12 -14.76
N ASN A 405 -21.30 -5.25 -15.44
CA ASN A 405 -22.31 -5.73 -16.38
C ASN A 405 -23.57 -6.25 -15.66
N ILE A 406 -23.43 -6.75 -14.43
CA ILE A 406 -24.54 -7.10 -13.54
C ILE A 406 -24.66 -6.04 -12.44
N THR A 407 -25.84 -5.43 -12.34
CA THR A 407 -26.15 -4.36 -11.36
C THR A 407 -27.30 -4.71 -10.43
N SER A 408 -28.11 -5.72 -10.77
CA SER A 408 -29.15 -6.25 -9.89
C SER A 408 -29.47 -7.71 -10.23
N PHE A 409 -29.96 -8.45 -9.24
CA PHE A 409 -30.36 -9.85 -9.41
C PHE A 409 -31.40 -10.27 -8.37
N ARG A 410 -32.19 -11.30 -8.68
CA ARG A 410 -33.22 -11.85 -7.78
C ARG A 410 -32.65 -12.97 -6.94
N THR A 411 -32.99 -12.98 -5.66
CA THR A 411 -32.50 -13.96 -4.69
C THR A 411 -33.63 -14.46 -3.79
N LYS A 412 -33.38 -15.60 -3.14
CA LYS A 412 -34.11 -16.05 -1.97
C LYS A 412 -33.32 -15.66 -0.73
N LEU A 413 -34.01 -15.13 0.28
CA LEU A 413 -33.44 -14.75 1.57
C LEU A 413 -33.71 -15.83 2.61
N TYR A 414 -32.68 -16.19 3.39
CA TYR A 414 -32.74 -17.18 4.45
C TYR A 414 -32.25 -16.60 5.79
N ALA A 415 -32.88 -17.03 6.89
CA ALA A 415 -32.28 -16.95 8.22
C ALA A 415 -31.41 -18.19 8.44
N GLY A 416 -30.13 -17.98 8.74
CA GLY A 416 -29.11 -19.03 8.76
C GLY A 416 -28.47 -19.29 7.39
N ASN A 417 -27.65 -20.34 7.31
CA ASN A 417 -26.96 -20.76 6.09
C ASN A 417 -27.91 -21.53 5.16
N PHE A 418 -28.17 -21.02 3.95
CA PHE A 418 -29.05 -21.67 2.99
C PHE A 418 -28.58 -23.08 2.58
N GLU A 419 -27.28 -23.36 2.63
CA GLU A 419 -26.70 -24.67 2.29
C GLU A 419 -26.81 -25.69 3.42
N GLN A 420 -27.02 -25.23 4.66
CA GLN A 420 -27.04 -26.07 5.86
C GLN A 420 -28.41 -26.00 6.59
N GLY A 421 -29.50 -25.90 5.81
CA GLY A 421 -30.85 -25.99 6.36
C GLY A 421 -31.42 -24.67 6.93
N GLY A 422 -30.89 -23.53 6.52
CA GLY A 422 -31.44 -22.21 6.83
C GLY A 422 -32.92 -22.07 6.48
N GLN A 423 -33.65 -21.27 7.26
CA GLN A 423 -35.07 -21.06 7.08
C GLN A 423 -35.32 -20.03 5.96
N TYR A 424 -35.97 -20.46 4.88
CA TYR A 424 -36.45 -19.54 3.83
C TYR A 424 -37.40 -18.49 4.42
N LEU A 425 -37.18 -17.23 4.08
CA LEU A 425 -37.98 -16.10 4.55
C LEU A 425 -38.84 -15.52 3.42
N CYS A 426 -38.22 -15.06 2.34
CA CYS A 426 -38.89 -14.39 1.22
C CYS A 426 -37.97 -14.29 -0.01
N ASP A 427 -38.53 -13.87 -1.13
CA ASP A 427 -37.72 -13.47 -2.29
C ASP A 427 -37.48 -11.97 -2.27
N VAL A 428 -36.30 -11.55 -2.70
CA VAL A 428 -35.91 -10.13 -2.79
C VAL A 428 -35.10 -9.85 -4.06
N THR A 429 -35.03 -8.60 -4.47
CA THR A 429 -34.08 -8.10 -5.47
C THR A 429 -32.95 -7.37 -4.78
N ILE A 430 -31.72 -7.77 -5.07
CA ILE A 430 -30.51 -7.08 -4.67
C ILE A 430 -30.12 -6.12 -5.79
N THR A 431 -29.96 -4.84 -5.46
CA THR A 431 -29.41 -3.82 -6.36
C THR A 431 -28.08 -3.34 -5.82
N VAL A 432 -27.01 -3.61 -6.57
CA VAL A 432 -25.61 -3.37 -6.19
C VAL A 432 -25.31 -1.88 -6.28
N LEU A 433 -24.71 -1.33 -5.22
CA LEU A 433 -24.17 0.02 -5.21
C LEU A 433 -22.67 -0.05 -5.50
N ARG A 434 -22.20 0.91 -6.31
CA ARG A 434 -20.79 0.99 -6.72
C ARG A 434 -20.07 2.16 -6.04
N PRO A 435 -18.73 2.09 -5.90
CA PRO A 435 -17.88 0.94 -6.25
C PRO A 435 -18.13 -0.28 -5.35
N LEU A 436 -17.73 -1.47 -5.80
CA LEU A 436 -17.58 -2.59 -4.87
C LEU A 436 -16.52 -2.17 -3.84
N LEU A 437 -16.68 -2.61 -2.60
CA LEU A 437 -15.70 -2.28 -1.57
C LEU A 437 -14.51 -3.22 -1.74
N THR A 438 -14.66 -4.46 -1.29
CA THR A 438 -13.56 -5.41 -1.29
C THR A 438 -13.64 -6.28 -2.52
N VAL A 439 -12.52 -6.37 -3.25
CA VAL A 439 -12.37 -7.22 -4.44
C VAL A 439 -10.98 -7.85 -4.44
N VAL A 440 -10.85 -9.00 -3.77
CA VAL A 440 -9.58 -9.73 -3.66
C VAL A 440 -9.72 -11.08 -4.35
N GLN A 441 -8.93 -11.31 -5.40
CA GLN A 441 -8.85 -12.64 -6.00
C GLN A 441 -8.06 -13.56 -5.07
N LEU A 442 -8.66 -14.69 -4.68
CA LEU A 442 -7.97 -15.72 -3.92
C LEU A 442 -7.12 -16.54 -4.89
N ASN A 443 -5.85 -16.71 -4.55
CA ASN A 443 -4.89 -17.35 -5.44
C ASN A 443 -4.16 -18.48 -4.71
N GLU A 444 -4.24 -19.70 -5.27
CA GLU A 444 -3.57 -20.88 -4.74
C GLU A 444 -2.03 -20.80 -4.78
N THR A 445 -1.47 -19.84 -5.52
CA THR A 445 -0.01 -19.63 -5.59
C THR A 445 0.54 -18.73 -4.49
N GLU A 446 -0.30 -18.06 -3.71
CA GLU A 446 0.15 -17.26 -2.57
C GLU A 446 0.62 -18.20 -1.44
N VAL A 447 1.81 -17.95 -0.90
CA VAL A 447 2.47 -18.85 0.08
C VAL A 447 2.85 -18.18 1.39
N GLU A 448 2.90 -16.85 1.44
CA GLU A 448 3.17 -16.09 2.67
C GLU A 448 1.83 -15.70 3.32
N PRO A 449 1.46 -16.26 4.49
CA PRO A 449 0.22 -15.90 5.18
C PRO A 449 0.28 -14.47 5.73
N TYR A 450 -0.89 -13.91 6.06
CA TYR A 450 -0.92 -12.76 6.95
C TYR A 450 -0.38 -13.17 8.32
N GLN A 451 0.56 -12.38 8.84
CA GLN A 451 1.03 -12.47 10.21
C GLN A 451 1.16 -11.03 10.74
N PRO A 452 0.37 -10.64 11.76
CA PRO A 452 -0.55 -11.45 12.59
C PRO A 452 -1.93 -11.71 11.92
N LEU A 453 -2.90 -12.22 12.69
CA LEU A 453 -4.32 -12.31 12.32
C LEU A 453 -4.87 -10.95 11.85
N ARG A 454 -5.64 -10.93 10.74
CA ARG A 454 -6.13 -9.68 10.12
C ARG A 454 -7.62 -9.68 9.78
N TYR A 455 -8.25 -8.52 9.96
CA TYR A 455 -9.63 -8.28 9.55
C TYR A 455 -9.81 -6.91 8.90
N SER A 456 -10.71 -6.81 7.93
CA SER A 456 -11.23 -5.53 7.40
C SER A 456 -12.51 -5.14 8.14
N SER A 457 -12.67 -3.88 8.55
CA SER A 457 -13.87 -3.41 9.25
C SER A 457 -14.87 -2.71 8.33
N TYR A 458 -16.16 -2.99 8.50
CA TYR A 458 -17.27 -2.33 7.80
C TYR A 458 -18.24 -1.75 8.82
N LEU A 459 -18.59 -0.49 8.64
CA LEU A 459 -19.40 0.26 9.58
C LEU A 459 -20.82 -0.31 9.68
N LEU A 460 -21.28 -0.48 10.90
CA LEU A 460 -22.67 -0.79 11.21
C LEU A 460 -23.45 0.49 11.51
N SER A 461 -24.05 1.09 10.49
CA SER A 461 -24.77 2.37 10.63
C SER A 461 -26.20 2.17 11.17
N ASN A 462 -26.43 2.53 12.44
CA ASN A 462 -27.79 2.71 12.97
C ASN A 462 -27.86 3.87 13.96
N SER A 463 -28.79 4.81 13.75
CA SER A 463 -28.95 5.94 14.68
C SER A 463 -29.61 5.61 16.03
N THR A 464 -29.94 4.35 16.34
CA THR A 464 -30.30 3.96 17.73
C THR A 464 -29.05 3.68 18.56
N VAL A 465 -28.01 3.14 17.92
CA VAL A 465 -26.71 2.83 18.52
C VAL A 465 -25.82 4.07 18.59
N ALA A 466 -26.05 5.07 17.73
CA ALA A 466 -25.37 6.38 17.75
C ALA A 466 -25.52 7.21 19.05
N LYS A 467 -26.21 6.70 20.07
CA LYS A 467 -26.25 7.28 21.43
C LYS A 467 -25.25 6.63 22.38
N ASP A 468 -24.79 5.44 22.06
CA ASP A 468 -23.66 4.81 22.72
C ASP A 468 -22.40 5.46 22.14
N ASN A 469 -21.45 5.90 22.97
CA ASN A 469 -20.19 6.51 22.51
C ASN A 469 -19.24 5.45 21.87
N HIS A 470 -19.82 4.45 21.22
CA HIS A 470 -19.23 3.23 20.74
C HIS A 470 -19.50 3.11 19.23
N ILE A 471 -18.50 2.64 18.49
CA ILE A 471 -18.59 2.38 17.05
C ILE A 471 -18.76 0.88 16.87
N HIS A 472 -19.82 0.48 16.17
CA HIS A 472 -20.08 -0.92 15.86
C HIS A 472 -19.56 -1.23 14.46
N VAL A 473 -18.81 -2.32 14.34
CA VAL A 473 -18.24 -2.75 13.05
C VAL A 473 -18.43 -4.25 12.86
N PHE A 474 -18.60 -4.66 11.61
CA PHE A 474 -18.34 -6.03 11.22
C PHE A 474 -16.89 -6.15 10.78
N LEU A 475 -16.20 -7.13 11.33
CA LEU A 475 -14.85 -7.51 10.95
C LEU A 475 -14.95 -8.71 10.00
N LEU A 476 -14.48 -8.57 8.76
CA LEU A 476 -14.30 -9.66 7.81
C LEU A 476 -12.85 -10.12 7.85
N HIS A 477 -12.62 -11.40 8.09
CA HIS A 477 -11.28 -11.98 8.09
C HIS A 477 -10.64 -11.84 6.71
N GLN A 478 -9.38 -11.40 6.62
CA GLN A 478 -8.70 -11.24 5.34
C GLN A 478 -8.08 -12.56 4.90
N ILE A 479 -8.57 -13.15 3.81
CA ILE A 479 -8.11 -14.47 3.34
C ILE A 479 -6.90 -14.30 2.41
N ARG A 480 -5.89 -15.16 2.54
CA ARG A 480 -4.70 -15.11 1.66
C ARG A 480 -4.18 -16.45 1.15
N VAL A 481 -3.84 -17.39 2.04
CA VAL A 481 -3.14 -18.63 1.68
C VAL A 481 -3.95 -19.85 2.10
N GLN A 482 -3.88 -20.95 1.37
CA GLN A 482 -4.60 -22.17 1.76
C GLN A 482 -3.74 -23.08 2.68
N PRO A 483 -4.31 -23.67 3.75
CA PRO A 483 -5.68 -23.44 4.24
C PRO A 483 -5.80 -22.08 4.96
N ASP A 484 -7.01 -21.51 4.90
CA ASP A 484 -7.41 -20.30 5.63
C ASP A 484 -8.85 -20.47 6.15
N PHE A 485 -9.47 -19.42 6.68
CA PHE A 485 -10.89 -19.42 7.05
C PHE A 485 -11.62 -18.15 6.62
N ASP A 486 -12.91 -18.27 6.30
CA ASP A 486 -13.79 -17.12 6.06
C ASP A 486 -14.57 -16.86 7.35
N ALA A 487 -14.41 -15.68 7.94
CA ALA A 487 -15.08 -15.34 9.18
C ALA A 487 -15.59 -13.90 9.19
N ILE A 488 -16.78 -13.72 9.76
CA ILE A 488 -17.39 -12.41 10.00
C ILE A 488 -17.73 -12.30 11.47
N VAL A 489 -17.26 -11.23 12.11
CA VAL A 489 -17.38 -11.02 13.56
C VAL A 489 -17.94 -9.64 13.83
N HIS A 490 -18.88 -9.53 14.76
CA HIS A 490 -19.36 -8.23 15.25
C HIS A 490 -18.47 -7.76 16.40
N ALA A 491 -17.87 -6.58 16.25
CA ALA A 491 -17.06 -5.94 17.27
C ALA A 491 -17.56 -4.53 17.61
N ILE A 492 -17.21 -4.08 18.81
CA ILE A 492 -17.47 -2.72 19.29
C ILE A 492 -16.15 -2.06 19.64
N ILE A 493 -15.95 -0.87 19.10
CA ILE A 493 -14.80 -0.01 19.42
C ILE A 493 -15.31 1.10 20.34
N ASN A 494 -14.68 1.26 21.50
CA ASN A 494 -14.80 2.51 22.27
C ASN A 494 -13.62 3.39 21.88
N PRO A 495 -13.81 4.49 21.13
CA PRO A 495 -12.65 5.25 20.69
C PRO A 495 -11.92 5.95 21.85
N MET A 496 -12.47 5.96 23.08
CA MET A 496 -11.74 6.46 24.28
C MET A 496 -10.61 5.51 24.69
N ASN A 497 -10.66 4.26 24.25
CA ASN A 497 -9.66 3.24 24.49
C ASN A 497 -8.68 3.10 23.30
N CYS A 498 -8.71 4.04 22.35
CA CYS A 498 -7.75 4.10 21.27
C CYS A 498 -6.61 5.05 21.62
N THR A 499 -5.41 4.70 21.17
CA THR A 499 -4.20 5.54 21.21
C THR A 499 -3.92 5.98 19.77
N THR A 500 -3.80 7.29 19.54
CA THR A 500 -3.58 7.93 18.24
C THR A 500 -3.17 9.39 18.45
N ASP A 501 -2.65 10.06 17.41
CA ASP A 501 -2.24 11.48 17.46
C ASP A 501 -3.26 12.46 16.87
N ILE A 502 -4.43 11.98 16.45
CA ILE A 502 -5.53 12.83 15.97
C ILE A 502 -6.56 13.15 17.04
N ASP A 503 -7.30 14.22 16.82
CA ASP A 503 -8.41 14.57 17.70
C ASP A 503 -9.56 13.56 17.61
N ARG A 504 -10.49 13.66 18.56
CA ARG A 504 -11.59 12.70 18.67
C ARG A 504 -12.54 12.71 17.46
N SER A 505 -12.78 13.87 16.87
CA SER A 505 -13.69 13.96 15.72
C SER A 505 -13.08 13.28 14.50
N GLN A 506 -11.80 13.51 14.27
CA GLN A 506 -11.03 12.86 13.21
C GLN A 506 -10.91 11.35 13.45
N LEU A 507 -10.66 10.91 14.69
CA LEU A 507 -10.61 9.49 15.04
C LEU A 507 -11.94 8.78 14.75
N ASN A 508 -13.08 9.38 15.13
CA ASN A 508 -14.37 8.77 14.82
C ASN A 508 -14.55 8.63 13.30
N SER A 509 -14.24 9.68 12.54
CA SER A 509 -14.32 9.63 11.08
C SER A 509 -13.37 8.60 10.46
N LEU A 510 -12.18 8.41 11.03
CA LEU A 510 -11.25 7.36 10.62
C LEU A 510 -11.84 5.97 10.87
N LEU A 511 -12.31 5.70 12.09
CA LEU A 511 -12.85 4.40 12.49
C LEU A 511 -14.18 4.02 11.81
N GLU A 512 -14.94 5.01 11.36
CA GLU A 512 -16.19 4.82 10.61
C GLU A 512 -15.97 4.50 9.12
N GLN A 513 -14.74 4.58 8.62
CA GLN A 513 -14.42 4.18 7.25
C GLN A 513 -14.55 2.66 7.09
N ASN A 514 -15.11 2.26 5.96
CA ASN A 514 -15.13 0.86 5.57
C ASN A 514 -13.76 0.44 5.03
N GLU A 515 -13.46 -0.85 5.12
CA GLU A 515 -12.23 -1.46 4.61
C GLU A 515 -10.95 -1.04 5.35
N ASN A 516 -11.09 -0.38 6.50
CA ASN A 516 -10.01 -0.23 7.46
C ASN A 516 -9.45 -1.62 7.80
N GLU A 517 -8.15 -1.80 7.60
CA GLU A 517 -7.46 -3.08 7.81
C GLU A 517 -6.84 -3.12 9.21
N TRP A 518 -7.11 -4.19 9.96
CA TRP A 518 -6.69 -4.32 11.35
C TRP A 518 -5.75 -5.51 11.53
N ALA A 519 -4.65 -5.30 12.25
CA ALA A 519 -3.74 -6.34 12.71
C ALA A 519 -3.94 -6.62 14.21
N PHE A 520 -4.14 -7.89 14.56
CA PHE A 520 -4.30 -8.36 15.94
C PHE A 520 -3.01 -9.02 16.42
N HIS A 521 -2.01 -8.20 16.76
CA HIS A 521 -0.67 -8.67 17.13
C HIS A 521 -0.66 -9.67 18.29
N GLY A 522 0.21 -10.68 18.17
CA GLY A 522 0.30 -11.79 19.13
C GLY A 522 -0.83 -12.80 19.03
N ILE A 523 -1.68 -12.71 17.99
CA ILE A 523 -2.68 -13.70 17.62
C ILE A 523 -2.31 -14.23 16.23
N ASP A 524 -2.10 -15.54 16.12
CA ASP A 524 -1.71 -16.16 14.87
C ASP A 524 -2.90 -16.20 13.90
N ASN A 525 -2.60 -16.17 12.60
CA ASN A 525 -3.61 -16.31 11.54
C ASN A 525 -4.01 -17.78 11.39
N ASP A 526 -4.63 -18.32 12.42
CA ASP A 526 -5.09 -19.70 12.53
C ASP A 526 -6.56 -19.74 12.94
N ILE A 527 -7.29 -20.74 12.44
CA ILE A 527 -8.71 -20.93 12.73
C ILE A 527 -8.99 -21.17 14.22
N GLY A 528 -8.04 -21.73 14.97
CA GLY A 528 -8.09 -21.91 16.42
C GLY A 528 -7.98 -20.60 17.20
N ASP A 529 -7.34 -19.59 16.61
CA ASP A 529 -7.08 -18.28 17.21
C ASP A 529 -8.02 -17.18 16.69
N ARG A 530 -8.97 -17.54 15.81
CA ARG A 530 -9.97 -16.63 15.27
C ARG A 530 -10.75 -15.89 16.36
N LEU A 531 -11.26 -14.71 16.02
CA LEU A 531 -12.01 -13.89 16.96
C LEU A 531 -13.41 -14.46 17.22
N THR A 532 -13.69 -14.78 18.46
CA THR A 532 -15.02 -15.23 18.92
C THR A 532 -15.46 -14.41 20.13
N ARG A 533 -16.69 -14.61 20.60
CA ARG A 533 -17.15 -13.99 21.87
C ARG A 533 -16.24 -14.34 23.06
N ALA A 534 -15.58 -15.50 23.03
CA ALA A 534 -14.64 -15.91 24.08
C ALA A 534 -13.35 -15.08 24.09
N SER A 535 -12.97 -14.48 22.96
CA SER A 535 -11.81 -13.59 22.86
C SER A 535 -11.97 -12.32 23.72
N GLY A 536 -13.21 -11.89 23.99
CA GLY A 536 -13.50 -10.77 24.89
C GLY A 536 -12.95 -9.44 24.37
N LEU A 537 -11.99 -8.85 25.10
CA LEU A 537 -11.33 -7.61 24.70
C LEU A 537 -10.01 -7.93 23.99
N VAL A 538 -9.89 -7.47 22.75
CA VAL A 538 -8.69 -7.66 21.92
C VAL A 538 -8.12 -6.32 21.51
N ARG A 539 -6.79 -6.23 21.45
CA ARG A 539 -6.09 -5.05 20.93
C ARG A 539 -5.82 -5.24 19.45
N ALA A 540 -6.00 -4.18 18.68
CA ALA A 540 -5.75 -4.16 17.25
C ALA A 540 -5.07 -2.87 16.83
N GLN A 541 -4.13 -2.96 15.89
CA GLN A 541 -3.52 -1.82 15.23
C GLN A 541 -4.22 -1.62 13.89
N LEU A 542 -4.60 -0.38 13.59
CA LEU A 542 -5.04 0.02 12.26
C LEU A 542 -3.81 0.05 11.35
N LEU A 543 -3.86 -0.64 10.22
CA LEU A 543 -2.76 -0.72 9.28
C LEU A 543 -2.87 0.40 8.24
N GLY A 544 -1.73 1.04 7.95
CA GLY A 544 -1.61 2.02 6.87
C GLY A 544 -2.06 3.43 7.25
N ASP A 545 -2.48 3.67 8.49
CA ASP A 545 -2.71 5.03 8.96
C ASP A 545 -1.38 5.69 9.39
N ILE A 546 -1.28 7.00 9.18
CA ILE A 546 -0.09 7.77 9.56
C ILE A 546 -0.03 8.13 11.06
N TYR A 547 -1.04 7.71 11.82
CA TYR A 547 -1.24 8.08 13.23
C TYR A 547 -0.90 6.95 14.20
N SER A 548 -0.46 5.79 13.68
CA SER A 548 -0.18 4.57 14.45
C SER A 548 -1.34 4.18 15.38
N THR A 549 -2.57 4.21 14.86
CA THR A 549 -3.78 4.06 15.68
C THR A 549 -3.89 2.64 16.23
N ILE A 550 -3.99 2.52 17.56
CA ILE A 550 -4.22 1.25 18.25
C ILE A 550 -5.51 1.36 19.05
N CYS A 551 -6.42 0.42 18.85
CA CYS A 551 -7.70 0.38 19.57
C CYS A 551 -7.87 -0.93 20.35
N THR A 552 -8.67 -0.87 21.40
CA THR A 552 -9.21 -2.07 22.06
C THR A 552 -10.64 -2.30 21.58
N MET A 553 -10.91 -3.48 21.06
CA MET A 553 -12.21 -3.90 20.55
C MET A 553 -12.84 -4.95 21.47
N SER A 554 -14.14 -4.86 21.68
CA SER A 554 -14.93 -5.91 22.33
C SER A 554 -15.58 -6.80 21.27
N ILE A 555 -15.29 -8.09 21.29
CA ILE A 555 -15.90 -9.06 20.39
C ILE A 555 -17.26 -9.50 20.95
N ILE A 556 -18.31 -9.29 20.17
CA ILE A 556 -19.70 -9.51 20.60
C ILE A 556 -20.21 -10.87 20.15
N ALA A 557 -20.03 -11.18 18.86
CA ALA A 557 -20.53 -12.40 18.25
C ALA A 557 -19.71 -12.78 17.03
N GLU A 558 -19.51 -14.09 16.84
CA GLU A 558 -19.14 -14.68 15.56
C GLU A 558 -20.41 -14.89 14.75
N ILE A 559 -20.48 -14.30 13.55
CA ILE A 559 -21.66 -14.33 12.67
C ILE A 559 -21.55 -15.49 11.69
N GLN A 560 -20.36 -15.69 11.13
CA GLN A 560 -20.03 -16.73 10.17
C GLN A 560 -18.60 -17.20 10.49
N CYS A 561 -18.36 -18.50 10.39
CA CYS A 561 -17.01 -19.01 10.20
C CYS A 561 -17.05 -20.32 9.40
N THR A 562 -16.29 -20.38 8.30
CA THR A 562 -16.10 -21.58 7.50
C THR A 562 -14.63 -21.86 7.17
N ILE A 563 -14.27 -23.13 7.03
CA ILE A 563 -12.88 -23.60 6.88
C ILE A 563 -12.51 -23.73 5.40
N GLY A 564 -11.44 -23.08 4.97
CA GLY A 564 -10.85 -23.22 3.64
C GLY A 564 -10.19 -24.59 3.42
N PRO A 565 -9.87 -24.95 2.17
CA PRO A 565 -9.90 -24.07 0.99
C PRO A 565 -11.26 -23.94 0.29
N ASP A 566 -12.21 -24.82 0.62
CA ASP A 566 -13.53 -24.88 -0.02
C ASP A 566 -14.64 -24.15 0.76
N PHE A 567 -14.43 -23.85 2.05
CA PHE A 567 -15.34 -23.05 2.90
C PHE A 567 -16.77 -23.62 3.06
N PHE A 568 -16.91 -24.96 2.97
CA PHE A 568 -18.18 -25.66 3.19
C PHE A 568 -18.43 -26.08 4.65
N GLU A 569 -17.35 -26.33 5.38
CA GLU A 569 -17.40 -26.79 6.77
C GLU A 569 -17.41 -25.60 7.73
N ASP A 570 -18.28 -25.63 8.73
CA ASP A 570 -18.32 -24.58 9.77
C ASP A 570 -17.19 -24.78 10.78
N CYS A 571 -16.65 -23.69 11.32
CA CYS A 571 -15.55 -23.75 12.29
C CYS A 571 -15.93 -24.30 13.68
N ASN A 572 -17.20 -24.64 13.89
CA ASN A 572 -17.75 -25.11 15.18
C ASN A 572 -18.14 -26.60 15.17
N VAL A 573 -17.73 -27.34 14.12
CA VAL A 573 -18.00 -28.79 13.95
C VAL A 573 -17.04 -29.64 14.78
#